data_AF-A0A925QUJ1-F1
#
_entry.id   AF-A0A925QUJ1-F1
#
_cell.length_a   1.000
_cell.length_b   1.000
_cell.length_c   1.000
_cell.angle_alpha   90.00
_cell.angle_beta   90.00
_cell.angle_gamma   90.00
#
_symmetry.space_group_name_H-M   'P 1'
#
loop_
_entity.id
_entity.type
_entity.pdbx_description
1 polymer ?
#
loop_
_entity_poly.entity_id
_entity_poly.type
_entity_poly.pdbx_seq_one_letter_code
_entity_poly.pdbx_strand_id
1 'polypeptide(L)'
;MSFCLAGTLSFAQFTKQDTMRGSVTPARAWWDVVRYDLEVTPDYDSKSIIGRTSMKFKKIKAGQTMQIDLQAPMMIDSFYLATHHPGMKDRHWRPESTSVTREGNVWLIEVPASLNINSYSTLVIYYQGRPKEAINPPWDGGWIWKKDDKGRPWMSVACQVFGASAWYPCKDHQADEPDQGASLAVTVTDSLAAIGNGRLARKSNNGNGTTTWVWNVTNPINNYNIVPYIGMYVHWQDAYNGKLGKLDLDYWVLDYSLDNARKQFGKDVKPMMACFEDWFGPFPFYKDGYKLVESPHLGMEHQSAIAYGNKFMDGYKGADLSGTGWGNRWDYIIIHESGHEWFGNNITTKDIADMWVHEGFTNYSEVLFVECQYGKAAANAYCKGIRGGISNDKPVIGRYGLNKEGSGDMYAKGANLIHTIR
;
A
#
# COMPACT_ATOMS: atom_id res chain seq x y z
N MET A 1 29.96 25.87 39.77
CA MET A 1 30.06 24.57 39.08
C MET A 1 28.66 24.14 38.68
N SER A 2 28.22 24.50 37.47
CA SER A 2 26.98 23.99 36.90
C SER A 2 27.33 22.75 36.09
N PHE A 3 26.76 21.60 36.47
CA PHE A 3 26.87 20.36 35.71
C PHE A 3 26.02 20.48 34.44
N CYS A 4 26.67 20.52 33.28
CA CYS A 4 26.04 20.17 32.01
C CYS A 4 25.75 18.67 32.02
N LEU A 5 24.47 18.30 32.13
CA LEU A 5 24.02 16.96 31.76
C LEU A 5 24.07 16.88 30.22
N ALA A 6 25.17 16.34 29.70
CA ALA A 6 25.23 15.87 28.32
C ALA A 6 24.28 14.68 28.19
N GLY A 7 23.09 14.92 27.64
CA GLY A 7 22.20 13.86 27.22
C GLY A 7 22.89 13.05 26.12
N THR A 8 23.25 11.81 26.43
CA THR A 8 23.71 10.85 25.42
C THR A 8 22.54 10.58 24.47
N LEU A 9 22.61 11.12 23.25
CA LEU A 9 21.79 10.68 22.13
C LEU A 9 22.08 9.19 21.92
N SER A 10 21.17 8.33 22.37
CA SER A 10 21.17 6.92 22.01
C SER A 10 20.93 6.86 20.51
N PHE A 11 21.97 6.56 19.73
CA PHE A 11 21.78 6.18 18.34
C PHE A 11 20.99 4.87 18.33
N ALA A 12 19.82 4.86 17.70
CA ALA A 12 19.06 3.64 17.49
C ALA A 12 19.98 2.58 16.86
N GLN A 13 20.11 1.44 17.54
CA GLN A 13 20.93 0.33 17.06
C GLN A 13 20.12 -0.40 15.98
N PHE A 14 20.55 -0.26 14.73
CA PHE A 14 19.93 -0.96 13.60
C PHE A 14 20.29 -2.44 13.63
N THR A 15 19.33 -3.27 13.25
CA THR A 15 19.46 -4.72 13.17
C THR A 15 19.91 -5.13 11.77
N LYS A 16 20.43 -6.35 11.63
CA LYS A 16 20.72 -6.94 10.31
C LYS A 16 19.47 -7.02 9.43
N GLN A 17 18.28 -7.22 10.02
CA GLN A 17 17.02 -7.29 9.27
C GLN A 17 16.66 -5.93 8.65
N ASP A 18 16.96 -4.81 9.33
CA ASP A 18 16.72 -3.47 8.79
C ASP A 18 17.52 -3.23 7.50
N THR A 19 18.76 -3.70 7.47
CA THR A 19 19.62 -3.63 6.28
C THR A 19 19.19 -4.61 5.20
N MET A 20 18.84 -5.85 5.57
CA MET A 20 18.41 -6.87 4.60
C MET A 20 17.13 -6.46 3.85
N ARG A 21 16.19 -5.78 4.53
CA ARG A 21 15.00 -5.22 3.88
C ARG A 21 15.30 -3.91 3.17
N GLY A 22 16.02 -3.00 3.82
CA GLY A 22 16.29 -1.65 3.32
C GLY A 22 17.28 -1.54 2.17
N SER A 23 17.89 -2.65 1.72
CA SER A 23 18.89 -2.62 0.65
C SER A 23 18.61 -3.64 -0.46
N VAL A 24 19.12 -3.32 -1.65
CA VAL A 24 19.17 -4.27 -2.77
C VAL A 24 20.41 -5.14 -2.59
N THR A 25 20.25 -6.24 -1.85
CA THR A 25 21.31 -7.23 -1.60
C THR A 25 21.76 -7.94 -2.89
N PRO A 26 22.92 -8.61 -2.90
CA PRO A 26 23.32 -9.46 -4.04
C PRO A 26 22.25 -10.51 -4.40
N ALA A 27 21.49 -11.00 -3.42
CA ALA A 27 20.40 -11.96 -3.61
C ALA A 27 19.10 -11.35 -4.18
N ARG A 28 19.02 -10.02 -4.31
CA ARG A 28 17.93 -9.28 -4.99
C ARG A 28 18.39 -8.66 -6.32
N ALA A 29 19.67 -8.31 -6.44
CA ALA A 29 20.18 -7.48 -7.53
C ALA A 29 20.22 -8.15 -8.92
N TRP A 30 20.09 -9.47 -8.99
CA TRP A 30 20.24 -10.24 -10.24
C TRP A 30 18.91 -10.58 -10.93
N TRP A 31 17.78 -10.31 -10.29
CA TRP A 31 16.45 -10.61 -10.80
C TRP A 31 15.47 -9.47 -10.55
N ASP A 32 14.48 -9.39 -11.42
CA ASP A 32 13.51 -8.33 -11.48
C ASP A 32 12.10 -8.91 -11.49
N VAL A 33 11.26 -8.53 -10.52
CA VAL A 33 9.87 -9.00 -10.50
C VAL A 33 9.09 -8.21 -11.52
N VAL A 34 8.42 -8.89 -12.43
CA VAL A 34 7.59 -8.25 -13.45
C VAL A 34 6.11 -8.40 -13.18
N ARG A 35 5.69 -9.36 -12.35
CA ARG A 35 4.29 -9.55 -11.95
C ARG A 35 4.14 -10.36 -10.66
N TYR A 36 3.17 -9.98 -9.83
CA TYR A 36 2.64 -10.82 -8.75
C TYR A 36 1.25 -11.36 -9.11
N ASP A 37 0.99 -12.64 -8.83
CA ASP A 37 -0.36 -13.19 -8.75
C ASP A 37 -0.55 -13.81 -7.36
N LEU A 38 -1.33 -13.12 -6.52
CA LEU A 38 -1.52 -13.46 -5.11
C LEU A 38 -2.87 -14.17 -4.93
N GLU A 39 -2.86 -15.27 -4.18
CA GLU A 39 -4.06 -15.92 -3.69
C GLU A 39 -4.00 -16.02 -2.17
N VAL A 40 -5.10 -15.70 -1.48
CA VAL A 40 -5.18 -15.78 -0.03
C VAL A 40 -6.57 -16.19 0.45
N THR A 41 -6.60 -17.05 1.47
CA THR A 41 -7.80 -17.45 2.19
C THR A 41 -7.59 -17.12 3.67
N PRO A 42 -8.11 -15.99 4.16
CA PRO A 42 -8.07 -15.66 5.57
C PRO A 42 -9.18 -16.34 6.36
N ASP A 43 -8.83 -16.75 7.57
CA ASP A 43 -9.75 -17.25 8.59
C ASP A 43 -9.79 -16.25 9.75
N TYR A 44 -10.97 -15.65 9.95
CA TYR A 44 -11.21 -14.62 10.95
C TYR A 44 -11.08 -15.14 12.38
N ASP A 45 -11.56 -16.36 12.65
CA ASP A 45 -11.66 -16.90 14.01
C ASP A 45 -10.32 -17.40 14.50
N SER A 46 -9.56 -18.10 13.65
CA SER A 46 -8.21 -18.57 13.97
C SER A 46 -7.13 -17.50 13.76
N LYS A 47 -7.50 -16.34 13.19
CA LYS A 47 -6.61 -15.24 12.78
C LYS A 47 -5.43 -15.74 11.95
N SER A 48 -5.71 -16.63 11.00
CA SER A 48 -4.70 -17.26 10.14
C SER A 48 -5.00 -17.03 8.68
N ILE A 49 -3.96 -17.16 7.85
CA ILE A 49 -4.10 -17.14 6.40
C ILE A 49 -3.36 -18.34 5.79
N ILE A 50 -3.89 -18.83 4.68
CA ILE A 50 -3.21 -19.73 3.76
C ILE A 50 -3.19 -19.03 2.40
N GLY A 51 -2.07 -19.07 1.69
CA GLY A 51 -1.94 -18.37 0.43
C GLY A 51 -0.95 -18.99 -0.54
N ARG A 52 -1.00 -18.46 -1.76
CA ARG A 52 -0.08 -18.76 -2.86
C ARG A 52 0.36 -17.46 -3.50
N THR A 53 1.66 -17.25 -3.61
CA THR A 53 2.23 -16.14 -4.39
C THR A 53 2.89 -16.72 -5.63
N SER A 54 2.50 -16.25 -6.81
CA SER A 54 3.22 -16.52 -8.06
C SER A 54 3.98 -15.26 -8.44
N MET A 55 5.32 -15.31 -8.42
CA MET A 55 6.19 -14.21 -8.79
C MET A 55 6.80 -14.49 -10.15
N LYS A 56 6.32 -13.81 -11.18
CA LYS A 56 6.98 -13.82 -12.48
C LYS A 56 8.17 -12.87 -12.41
N PHE A 57 9.35 -13.35 -12.76
CA PHE A 57 10.57 -12.56 -12.73
C PHE A 57 11.41 -12.73 -13.99
N LYS A 58 12.21 -11.72 -14.29
CA LYS A 58 13.23 -11.71 -15.32
C LYS A 58 14.61 -11.85 -14.69
N LYS A 59 15.44 -12.75 -15.22
CA LYS A 59 16.86 -12.81 -14.84
C LYS A 59 17.61 -11.69 -15.54
N ILE A 60 18.19 -10.74 -14.79
CA ILE A 60 18.89 -9.57 -15.35
C ILE A 60 20.41 -9.67 -15.24
N LYS A 61 20.94 -10.46 -14.30
CA LYS A 61 22.39 -10.71 -14.12
C LYS A 61 22.66 -12.16 -13.72
N ALA A 62 23.93 -12.53 -13.62
CA ALA A 62 24.35 -13.78 -13.01
C ALA A 62 23.99 -13.79 -11.51
N GLY A 63 23.39 -14.88 -11.04
CA GLY A 63 22.94 -15.09 -9.66
C GLY A 63 22.12 -16.37 -9.55
N GLN A 64 22.05 -16.94 -8.35
CA GLN A 64 21.37 -18.20 -8.03
C GLN A 64 20.63 -18.11 -6.69
N THR A 65 21.22 -17.49 -5.68
CA THR A 65 20.54 -17.20 -4.42
C THR A 65 19.52 -16.09 -4.58
N MET A 66 18.25 -16.38 -4.34
CA MET A 66 17.12 -15.44 -4.35
C MET A 66 16.69 -15.12 -2.92
N GLN A 67 16.66 -13.83 -2.55
CA GLN A 67 16.10 -13.38 -1.27
C GLN A 67 14.61 -13.10 -1.43
N ILE A 68 13.78 -13.85 -0.69
CA ILE A 68 12.34 -13.63 -0.54
C ILE A 68 12.04 -13.26 0.91
N ASP A 69 11.23 -12.23 1.12
CA ASP A 69 10.89 -11.76 2.46
C ASP A 69 9.51 -12.27 2.85
N LEU A 70 9.42 -12.93 4.01
CA LEU A 70 8.17 -13.33 4.65
C LEU A 70 8.39 -13.36 6.17
N GLN A 71 7.70 -12.45 6.86
CA GLN A 71 7.95 -12.20 8.28
C GLN A 71 7.39 -13.30 9.17
N ALA A 72 8.11 -13.60 10.27
CA ALA A 72 7.55 -14.46 11.30
C ALA A 72 6.27 -13.83 11.89
N PRO A 73 5.26 -14.66 12.26
CA PRO A 73 5.30 -16.12 12.37
C PRO A 73 4.79 -16.85 11.12
N MET A 74 4.70 -16.18 9.96
CA MET A 74 4.37 -16.83 8.69
C MET A 74 5.47 -17.80 8.28
N MET A 75 5.06 -18.85 7.55
CA MET A 75 5.90 -19.94 7.08
C MET A 75 5.69 -20.18 5.59
N ILE A 76 6.78 -20.43 4.87
CA ILE A 76 6.72 -21.00 3.53
C ILE A 76 6.60 -22.52 3.66
N ASP A 77 5.55 -23.10 3.08
CA ASP A 77 5.29 -24.54 3.09
C ASP A 77 6.07 -25.24 1.96
N SER A 78 5.99 -24.66 0.76
CA SER A 78 6.66 -25.18 -0.44
C SER A 78 6.84 -24.09 -1.48
N PHE A 79 7.76 -24.32 -2.40
CA PHE A 79 7.96 -23.47 -3.56
C PHE A 79 8.24 -24.31 -4.80
N TYR A 80 7.92 -23.77 -5.96
CA TYR A 80 8.07 -24.41 -7.26
C TYR A 80 8.58 -23.38 -8.26
N LEU A 81 9.60 -23.75 -9.04
CA LEU A 81 10.05 -22.94 -10.15
C LEU A 81 9.42 -23.47 -11.44
N ALA A 82 8.63 -22.62 -12.09
CA ALA A 82 8.20 -22.84 -13.47
C ALA A 82 9.10 -22.04 -14.41
N THR A 83 9.85 -22.74 -15.26
CA THR A 83 10.54 -22.13 -16.39
C THR A 83 9.57 -21.97 -17.55
N HIS A 84 9.33 -20.74 -17.98
CA HIS A 84 8.45 -20.50 -19.12
C HIS A 84 9.25 -20.75 -20.41
N HIS A 85 8.96 -21.85 -21.10
CA HIS A 85 9.36 -22.05 -22.49
C HIS A 85 8.22 -21.54 -23.39
N PRO A 86 8.51 -20.77 -24.47
CA PRO A 86 7.48 -20.41 -25.45
C PRO A 86 6.75 -21.66 -25.95
N GLY A 87 5.44 -21.78 -25.66
CA GLY A 87 4.58 -22.90 -26.08
C GLY A 87 4.22 -23.95 -25.02
N MET A 88 4.71 -23.87 -23.78
CA MET A 88 4.28 -24.78 -22.69
C MET A 88 3.01 -24.28 -21.99
N LYS A 89 1.98 -25.14 -21.87
CA LYS A 89 0.86 -24.94 -20.92
C LYS A 89 1.34 -25.17 -19.49
N ASP A 90 0.64 -24.59 -18.49
CA ASP A 90 0.94 -24.54 -17.04
C ASP A 90 1.09 -25.88 -16.29
N ARG A 91 1.44 -26.99 -16.97
CA ARG A 91 1.45 -28.36 -16.42
C ARG A 91 2.85 -28.96 -16.22
N HIS A 92 3.92 -28.19 -16.36
CA HIS A 92 5.29 -28.65 -16.08
C HIS A 92 5.93 -27.85 -14.94
N TRP A 93 5.27 -27.84 -13.77
CA TRP A 93 5.92 -27.49 -12.51
C TRP A 93 6.93 -28.58 -12.18
N ARG A 94 8.22 -28.27 -12.20
CA ARG A 94 9.23 -29.18 -11.67
C ARG A 94 9.45 -28.81 -10.20
N PRO A 95 9.30 -29.75 -9.25
CA PRO A 95 9.92 -29.58 -7.94
C PRO A 95 11.42 -29.67 -8.19
N GLU A 96 12.06 -28.54 -8.42
CA GLU A 96 13.51 -28.51 -8.31
C GLU A 96 13.81 -28.52 -6.81
N SER A 97 14.56 -29.53 -6.36
CA SER A 97 15.04 -29.53 -4.98
C SER A 97 16.01 -28.36 -4.87
N THR A 98 15.57 -27.26 -4.31
CA THR A 98 16.47 -26.14 -4.03
C THR A 98 16.69 -26.03 -2.54
N SER A 99 17.93 -25.76 -2.16
CA SER A 99 18.26 -25.49 -0.77
C SER A 99 17.61 -24.17 -0.36
N VAL A 100 16.92 -24.20 0.77
CA VAL A 100 16.32 -23.02 1.37
C VAL A 100 16.88 -22.81 2.77
N THR A 101 17.33 -21.60 3.04
CA THR A 101 17.79 -21.17 4.36
C THR A 101 16.98 -19.98 4.83
N ARG A 102 16.55 -19.97 6.09
CA ARG A 102 15.85 -18.83 6.68
C ARG A 102 16.77 -18.06 7.62
N GLU A 103 16.84 -16.75 7.44
CA GLU A 103 17.50 -15.83 8.36
C GLU A 103 16.51 -14.75 8.81
N GLY A 104 15.86 -14.97 9.95
CA GLY A 104 14.82 -14.07 10.45
C GLY A 104 13.61 -14.02 9.51
N ASN A 105 13.32 -12.85 8.94
CA ASN A 105 12.22 -12.64 8.00
C ASN A 105 12.62 -12.92 6.54
N VAL A 106 13.87 -13.31 6.29
CA VAL A 106 14.41 -13.56 4.95
C VAL A 106 14.51 -15.05 4.68
N TRP A 107 14.04 -15.47 3.52
CA TRP A 107 14.19 -16.80 2.95
C TRP A 107 15.14 -16.71 1.75
N LEU A 108 16.28 -17.39 1.85
CA LEU A 108 17.26 -17.52 0.79
C LEU A 108 16.97 -18.82 0.04
N ILE A 109 16.53 -18.69 -1.20
CA ILE A 109 16.11 -19.80 -2.07
C ILE A 109 17.13 -19.90 -3.20
N GLU A 110 17.80 -21.04 -3.36
CA GLU A 110 18.62 -21.25 -4.55
C GLU A 110 17.73 -21.51 -5.77
N VAL A 111 18.12 -20.99 -6.94
CA VAL A 111 17.50 -21.33 -8.23
C VAL A 111 18.56 -21.89 -9.19
N PRO A 112 18.19 -22.67 -10.21
CA PRO A 112 19.19 -23.28 -11.10
C PRO A 112 20.11 -22.27 -11.77
N ALA A 113 21.39 -22.60 -11.78
CA ALA A 113 22.41 -21.88 -12.54
C ALA A 113 22.07 -21.77 -14.04
N SER A 114 21.34 -22.78 -14.57
CA SER A 114 20.96 -22.91 -15.98
C SER A 114 19.93 -21.89 -16.47
N LEU A 115 19.35 -21.06 -15.60
CA LEU A 115 18.49 -19.97 -16.05
C LEU A 115 19.28 -18.97 -16.90
N ASN A 116 18.85 -18.76 -18.14
CA ASN A 116 19.49 -17.82 -19.05
C ASN A 116 19.24 -16.36 -18.62
N ILE A 117 20.23 -15.49 -18.78
CA ILE A 117 20.00 -14.05 -18.63
C ILE A 117 18.98 -13.59 -19.68
N ASN A 118 18.10 -12.67 -19.30
CA ASN A 118 16.94 -12.19 -20.06
C ASN A 118 15.80 -13.19 -20.26
N SER A 119 15.85 -14.38 -19.63
CA SER A 119 14.69 -15.28 -19.60
C SER A 119 13.72 -14.89 -18.49
N TYR A 120 12.47 -15.31 -18.66
CA TYR A 120 11.41 -15.20 -17.66
C TYR A 120 11.17 -16.54 -16.99
N SER A 121 10.90 -16.51 -15.70
CA SER A 121 10.50 -17.68 -14.90
C SER A 121 9.45 -17.25 -13.89
N THR A 122 8.75 -18.22 -13.30
CA THR A 122 7.77 -17.96 -12.24
C THR A 122 8.12 -18.78 -11.03
N LEU A 123 8.36 -18.12 -9.90
CA LEU A 123 8.48 -18.76 -8.60
C LEU A 123 7.10 -18.78 -7.94
N VAL A 124 6.55 -19.97 -7.72
CA VAL A 124 5.30 -20.15 -6.98
C VAL A 124 5.64 -20.56 -5.56
N ILE A 125 5.07 -19.87 -4.58
CA ILE A 125 5.33 -20.06 -3.16
C ILE A 125 4.00 -20.28 -2.45
N TYR A 126 3.85 -21.42 -1.79
CA TYR A 126 2.74 -21.69 -0.88
C TYR A 126 3.18 -21.34 0.54
N TYR A 127 2.31 -20.66 1.27
CA TYR A 127 2.61 -20.17 2.60
C TYR A 127 1.37 -20.19 3.48
N GLN A 128 1.60 -20.22 4.79
CA GLN A 128 0.54 -20.16 5.77
C GLN A 128 1.04 -19.61 7.11
N GLY A 129 0.11 -19.26 7.99
CA GLY A 129 0.43 -18.91 9.37
C GLY A 129 -0.59 -17.97 9.99
N ARG A 130 -0.28 -17.51 11.19
CA ARG A 130 -1.04 -16.46 11.89
C ARG A 130 -0.28 -15.15 11.77
N PRO A 131 -0.53 -14.32 10.76
CA PRO A 131 0.23 -13.09 10.58
C PRO A 131 0.13 -12.23 11.83
N LYS A 132 1.16 -11.42 12.11
CA LYS A 132 1.12 -10.47 13.21
C LYS A 132 -0.15 -9.62 13.10
N GLU A 133 -0.86 -9.46 14.21
CA GLU A 133 -2.02 -8.59 14.28
C GLU A 133 -1.59 -7.12 14.42
N ALA A 134 -2.19 -6.24 13.62
CA ALA A 134 -2.12 -4.80 13.78
C ALA A 134 -3.25 -4.35 14.71
N ILE A 135 -2.90 -4.01 15.95
CA ILE A 135 -3.82 -3.62 17.02
C ILE A 135 -4.20 -2.15 16.87
N ASN A 136 -3.23 -1.28 16.53
CA ASN A 136 -3.39 0.17 16.43
C ASN A 136 -2.89 0.73 15.08
N PRO A 137 -3.42 0.26 13.93
CA PRO A 137 -3.00 0.75 12.63
C PRO A 137 -3.34 2.25 12.46
N PRO A 138 -2.49 3.04 11.80
CA PRO A 138 -1.26 2.64 11.09
C PRO A 138 0.02 2.61 11.95
N TRP A 139 -0.08 2.83 13.27
CA TRP A 139 1.07 2.89 14.18
C TRP A 139 1.73 1.53 14.44
N ASP A 140 1.02 0.45 14.15
CA ASP A 140 1.58 -0.88 13.96
C ASP A 140 1.12 -1.49 12.63
N GLY A 141 1.89 -2.47 12.14
CA GLY A 141 1.61 -3.18 10.90
C GLY A 141 1.33 -4.65 11.14
N GLY A 142 0.69 -5.26 10.13
CA GLY A 142 0.17 -6.62 10.18
C GLY A 142 -1.27 -6.70 9.70
N TRP A 143 -1.90 -7.85 9.94
CA TRP A 143 -3.31 -8.08 9.65
C TRP A 143 -4.22 -7.42 10.68
N ILE A 144 -5.28 -6.81 10.19
CA ILE A 144 -6.32 -6.18 11.00
C ILE A 144 -7.48 -7.18 11.08
N TRP A 145 -7.78 -7.67 12.29
CA TRP A 145 -8.85 -8.62 12.55
C TRP A 145 -9.96 -7.96 13.39
N LYS A 146 -10.72 -7.03 12.80
CA LYS A 146 -11.76 -6.27 13.51
C LYS A 146 -13.17 -6.80 13.26
N LYS A 147 -14.10 -6.30 14.05
CA LYS A 147 -15.53 -6.39 13.76
C LYS A 147 -16.05 -5.02 13.35
N ASP A 148 -17.02 -5.01 12.46
CA ASP A 148 -17.81 -3.81 12.21
C ASP A 148 -18.81 -3.54 13.34
N ASP A 149 -19.57 -2.44 13.25
CA ASP A 149 -20.51 -2.03 14.31
C ASP A 149 -21.69 -3.00 14.50
N LYS A 150 -21.90 -3.92 13.53
CA LYS A 150 -22.89 -5.00 13.62
C LYS A 150 -22.28 -6.32 14.11
N GLY A 151 -21.01 -6.32 14.54
CA GLY A 151 -20.31 -7.49 15.05
C GLY A 151 -19.84 -8.49 13.98
N ARG A 152 -19.78 -8.07 12.71
CA ARG A 152 -19.42 -8.92 11.57
C ARG A 152 -17.92 -8.80 11.25
N PRO A 153 -17.25 -9.83 10.71
CA PRO A 153 -15.83 -9.75 10.35
C PRO A 153 -15.52 -8.57 9.42
N TRP A 154 -14.49 -7.81 9.78
CA TRP A 154 -13.99 -6.68 9.00
C TRP A 154 -12.47 -6.64 9.05
N MET A 155 -11.83 -6.97 7.92
CA MET A 155 -10.41 -7.26 7.85
C MET A 155 -9.70 -6.47 6.76
N SER A 156 -8.43 -6.15 7.01
CA SER A 156 -7.50 -5.59 6.03
C SER A 156 -6.07 -5.79 6.50
N VAL A 157 -5.09 -5.16 5.85
CA VAL A 157 -3.66 -5.23 6.19
C VAL A 157 -3.07 -3.81 6.24
N ALA A 158 -2.23 -3.54 7.24
CA ALA A 158 -1.41 -2.32 7.32
C ALA A 158 0.06 -2.67 7.10
N CYS A 159 0.70 -2.19 6.03
CA CYS A 159 2.02 -2.70 5.64
C CYS A 159 3.03 -1.76 4.95
N GLN A 160 2.80 -0.46 4.75
CA GLN A 160 3.77 0.44 4.08
C GLN A 160 5.14 0.47 4.77
N VAL A 161 5.20 0.93 6.03
CA VAL A 161 6.47 0.91 6.78
C VAL A 161 6.80 -0.50 7.26
N PHE A 162 5.81 -1.30 7.66
CA PHE A 162 6.01 -2.62 8.25
C PHE A 162 6.42 -3.70 7.25
N GLY A 163 6.08 -3.53 5.97
CA GLY A 163 6.44 -4.40 4.85
C GLY A 163 5.32 -5.30 4.39
N ALA A 164 5.15 -5.42 3.08
CA ALA A 164 4.22 -6.36 2.44
C ALA A 164 4.50 -7.82 2.85
N SER A 165 5.76 -8.13 3.19
CA SER A 165 6.19 -9.41 3.75
C SER A 165 5.53 -9.75 5.10
N ALA A 166 4.76 -8.85 5.69
CA ALA A 166 3.91 -9.12 6.86
C ALA A 166 2.84 -10.18 6.57
N TRP A 167 2.49 -10.42 5.31
CA TRP A 167 1.45 -11.38 4.98
C TRP A 167 1.65 -12.22 3.72
N TYR A 168 2.46 -11.80 2.75
CA TYR A 168 2.77 -12.63 1.59
C TYR A 168 4.26 -12.57 1.24
N PRO A 169 4.83 -13.67 0.72
CA PRO A 169 6.23 -13.69 0.32
C PRO A 169 6.45 -12.79 -0.90
N CYS A 170 7.40 -11.87 -0.81
CA CYS A 170 7.69 -10.91 -1.88
C CYS A 170 9.15 -10.44 -1.87
N LYS A 171 9.53 -9.65 -2.89
CA LYS A 171 10.74 -8.83 -2.87
C LYS A 171 10.41 -7.53 -2.13
N ASP A 172 10.50 -7.57 -0.79
CA ASP A 172 10.03 -6.48 0.07
C ASP A 172 11.05 -5.33 0.10
N HIS A 173 11.03 -4.50 -0.93
CA HIS A 173 11.86 -3.31 -1.06
C HIS A 173 11.09 -2.21 -1.78
N GLN A 174 11.21 -0.96 -1.32
CA GLN A 174 10.40 0.15 -1.82
C GLN A 174 10.55 0.42 -3.32
N ALA A 175 11.75 0.27 -3.87
CA ALA A 175 11.98 0.41 -5.32
C ALA A 175 11.42 -0.74 -6.20
N ASP A 176 10.83 -1.79 -5.64
CA ASP A 176 10.33 -2.94 -6.42
C ASP A 176 8.87 -2.72 -6.83
N GLU A 177 8.67 -2.41 -8.12
CA GLU A 177 7.35 -2.21 -8.72
C GLU A 177 7.24 -3.08 -10.00
N PRO A 178 6.44 -4.15 -10.01
CA PRO A 178 6.26 -5.00 -11.19
C PRO A 178 5.63 -4.25 -12.37
N ASP A 179 6.37 -4.12 -13.47
CA ASP A 179 5.92 -3.45 -14.70
C ASP A 179 4.65 -4.05 -15.33
N GLN A 180 4.32 -5.32 -15.05
CA GLN A 180 3.14 -6.03 -15.57
C GLN A 180 2.03 -6.17 -14.50
N GLY A 181 2.07 -5.29 -13.48
CA GLY A 181 1.06 -5.15 -12.44
C GLY A 181 0.94 -6.37 -11.53
N ALA A 182 -0.26 -6.57 -10.99
CA ALA A 182 -0.54 -7.65 -10.05
C ALA A 182 -1.97 -8.17 -10.14
N SER A 183 -2.22 -9.38 -9.64
CA SER A 183 -3.57 -9.84 -9.31
C SER A 183 -3.69 -10.26 -7.85
N LEU A 184 -4.89 -10.09 -7.30
CA LEU A 184 -5.24 -10.49 -5.94
C LEU A 184 -6.54 -11.30 -5.98
N ALA A 185 -6.43 -12.58 -5.67
CA ALA A 185 -7.54 -13.49 -5.46
C ALA A 185 -7.75 -13.72 -3.96
N VAL A 186 -8.93 -13.36 -3.46
CA VAL A 186 -9.28 -13.54 -2.04
C VAL A 186 -10.49 -14.44 -1.94
N THR A 187 -10.35 -15.54 -1.20
CA THR A 187 -11.45 -16.46 -0.91
C THR A 187 -11.98 -16.22 0.49
N VAL A 188 -13.26 -15.87 0.59
CA VAL A 188 -13.93 -15.53 1.86
C VAL A 188 -15.28 -16.25 1.94
N THR A 189 -15.92 -16.25 3.11
CA THR A 189 -17.30 -16.74 3.23
C THR A 189 -18.21 -15.99 2.25
N ASP A 190 -19.19 -16.65 1.66
CA ASP A 190 -20.08 -16.07 0.65
C ASP A 190 -20.90 -14.86 1.13
N SER A 191 -21.03 -14.70 2.45
CA SER A 191 -21.62 -13.53 3.08
C SER A 191 -20.75 -12.25 2.97
N LEU A 192 -19.44 -12.39 2.75
CA LEU A 192 -18.49 -11.28 2.69
C LEU A 192 -18.07 -10.94 1.25
N ALA A 193 -17.74 -9.67 1.04
CA ALA A 193 -17.03 -9.21 -0.13
C ALA A 193 -15.54 -9.02 0.20
N ALA A 194 -14.69 -9.25 -0.79
CA ALA A 194 -13.26 -8.95 -0.73
C ALA A 194 -12.88 -8.01 -1.86
N ILE A 195 -12.40 -6.82 -1.52
CA ILE A 195 -12.08 -5.72 -2.43
C ILE A 195 -10.57 -5.59 -2.53
N GLY A 196 -10.05 -5.44 -3.74
CA GLY A 196 -8.63 -5.24 -4.02
C GLY A 196 -8.38 -4.07 -4.95
N ASN A 197 -7.10 -3.87 -5.27
CA ASN A 197 -6.61 -2.84 -6.18
C ASN A 197 -7.03 -3.11 -7.64
N GLY A 198 -7.16 -2.06 -8.43
CA GLY A 198 -7.53 -2.12 -9.83
C GLY A 198 -8.98 -2.57 -10.04
N ARG A 199 -9.19 -3.37 -11.10
CA ARG A 199 -10.53 -3.74 -11.57
C ARG A 199 -10.91 -5.16 -11.18
N LEU A 200 -12.19 -5.36 -10.87
CA LEU A 200 -12.74 -6.69 -10.60
C LEU A 200 -12.72 -7.50 -11.89
N ALA A 201 -11.88 -8.53 -11.93
CA ALA A 201 -11.75 -9.42 -13.09
C ALA A 201 -12.71 -10.60 -13.00
N ARG A 202 -12.96 -11.13 -11.80
CA ARG A 202 -13.84 -12.29 -11.59
C ARG A 202 -14.41 -12.34 -10.18
N LYS A 203 -15.67 -12.77 -10.07
CA LYS A 203 -16.31 -13.21 -8.82
C LYS A 203 -16.85 -14.62 -9.05
N SER A 204 -16.47 -15.58 -8.21
CA SER A 204 -16.84 -16.99 -8.38
C SER A 204 -17.36 -17.56 -7.06
N ASN A 205 -18.57 -18.10 -7.07
CA ASN A 205 -19.08 -18.95 -5.99
C ASN A 205 -18.43 -20.34 -6.14
N ASN A 206 -17.82 -20.84 -5.08
CA ASN A 206 -17.07 -22.09 -5.09
C ASN A 206 -17.93 -23.33 -4.77
N GLY A 207 -19.23 -23.15 -4.51
CA GLY A 207 -20.17 -24.24 -4.20
C GLY A 207 -20.02 -24.84 -2.80
N ASN A 208 -19.17 -24.27 -1.95
CA ASN A 208 -18.86 -24.76 -0.60
C ASN A 208 -19.07 -23.68 0.49
N GLY A 209 -19.93 -22.69 0.23
CA GLY A 209 -20.16 -21.55 1.14
C GLY A 209 -19.08 -20.48 1.12
N THR A 210 -18.18 -20.52 0.13
CA THR A 210 -17.16 -19.48 -0.09
C THR A 210 -17.30 -18.83 -1.47
N THR A 211 -16.84 -17.60 -1.56
CA THR A 211 -16.72 -16.83 -2.80
C THR A 211 -15.29 -16.35 -2.97
N THR A 212 -14.75 -16.52 -4.18
CA THR A 212 -13.45 -15.96 -4.57
C THR A 212 -13.64 -14.71 -5.40
N TRP A 213 -12.99 -13.62 -4.98
CA TRP A 213 -12.95 -12.34 -5.67
C TRP A 213 -11.56 -12.13 -6.26
N VAL A 214 -11.46 -11.87 -7.56
CA VAL A 214 -10.19 -11.67 -8.27
C VAL A 214 -10.14 -10.27 -8.83
N TRP A 215 -9.17 -9.50 -8.36
CA TRP A 215 -8.87 -8.15 -8.80
C TRP A 215 -7.57 -8.12 -9.59
N ASN A 216 -7.49 -7.23 -10.58
CA ASN A 216 -6.30 -7.08 -11.41
C ASN A 216 -5.91 -5.61 -11.57
N VAL A 217 -4.61 -5.37 -11.35
CA VAL A 217 -3.91 -4.10 -11.60
C VAL A 217 -3.09 -4.25 -12.87
N THR A 218 -3.16 -3.25 -13.73
CA THR A 218 -2.47 -3.20 -15.03
C THR A 218 -1.20 -2.36 -14.96
N ASN A 219 -1.24 -1.25 -14.23
CA ASN A 219 -0.09 -0.38 -14.05
C ASN A 219 0.95 -1.00 -13.09
N PRO A 220 2.20 -0.51 -13.09
CA PRO A 220 3.13 -0.78 -12.00
C PRO A 220 2.49 -0.45 -10.65
N ILE A 221 2.82 -1.23 -9.62
CA ILE A 221 2.24 -1.09 -8.29
C ILE A 221 3.24 -1.48 -7.22
N ASN A 222 3.40 -0.64 -6.20
CA ASN A 222 4.25 -0.99 -5.06
C ASN A 222 3.69 -2.17 -4.27
N ASN A 223 4.55 -3.02 -3.72
CA ASN A 223 4.14 -4.22 -3.01
C ASN A 223 3.22 -3.92 -1.80
N TYR A 224 3.46 -2.82 -1.07
CA TYR A 224 2.63 -2.48 0.10
C TYR A 224 1.21 -2.03 -0.28
N ASN A 225 1.01 -1.60 -1.53
CA ASN A 225 -0.29 -1.17 -2.01
C ASN A 225 -1.26 -2.34 -2.20
N ILE A 226 -0.74 -3.55 -2.37
CA ILE A 226 -1.55 -4.74 -2.64
C ILE A 226 -2.13 -5.25 -1.32
N VAL A 227 -3.39 -4.89 -1.02
CA VAL A 227 -4.08 -5.34 0.18
C VAL A 227 -5.53 -5.74 -0.10
N PRO A 228 -6.09 -6.72 0.65
CA PRO A 228 -7.50 -7.00 0.64
C PRO A 228 -8.26 -6.13 1.65
N TYR A 229 -9.45 -5.66 1.30
CA TYR A 229 -10.46 -5.21 2.27
C TYR A 229 -11.62 -6.19 2.28
N ILE A 230 -11.92 -6.77 3.44
CA ILE A 230 -12.89 -7.85 3.57
C ILE A 230 -13.96 -7.47 4.56
N GLY A 231 -15.22 -7.51 4.15
CA GLY A 231 -16.34 -7.10 4.98
C GLY A 231 -17.67 -7.21 4.27
N MET A 232 -18.72 -6.76 4.95
CA MET A 232 -20.09 -6.70 4.43
C MET A 232 -20.31 -5.45 3.59
N TYR A 233 -19.62 -5.40 2.45
CA TYR A 233 -19.63 -4.24 1.57
C TYR A 233 -20.84 -4.22 0.64
N VAL A 234 -21.38 -3.01 0.45
CA VAL A 234 -22.21 -2.62 -0.69
C VAL A 234 -21.41 -1.72 -1.62
N HIS A 235 -21.88 -1.60 -2.87
CA HIS A 235 -21.15 -0.94 -3.94
C HIS A 235 -22.05 0.01 -4.72
N TRP A 236 -21.46 1.12 -5.18
CA TRP A 236 -22.01 1.89 -6.28
C TRP A 236 -20.91 2.45 -7.17
N GLN A 237 -21.30 2.76 -8.40
CA GLN A 237 -20.43 3.33 -9.41
C GLN A 237 -20.79 4.78 -9.68
N ASP A 238 -19.79 5.56 -10.05
CA ASP A 238 -19.91 6.89 -10.63
C ASP A 238 -18.84 7.03 -11.72
N ALA A 239 -18.81 8.18 -12.39
CA ALA A 239 -17.78 8.50 -13.35
C ALA A 239 -17.39 9.97 -13.26
N TYR A 240 -16.16 10.25 -13.67
CA TYR A 240 -15.62 11.59 -13.80
C TYR A 240 -15.09 11.79 -15.22
N ASN A 241 -15.41 12.94 -15.83
CA ASN A 241 -14.89 13.30 -17.14
C ASN A 241 -13.52 13.98 -16.93
N GLY A 242 -12.48 13.17 -16.84
CA GLY A 242 -11.12 13.65 -16.60
C GLY A 242 -10.35 13.97 -17.88
N LYS A 243 -9.11 14.40 -17.70
CA LYS A 243 -8.24 14.89 -18.79
C LYS A 243 -7.91 13.84 -19.85
N LEU A 244 -8.02 12.54 -19.56
CA LEU A 244 -7.85 11.45 -20.54
C LEU A 244 -9.18 10.77 -20.94
N GLY A 245 -10.31 11.42 -20.65
CA GLY A 245 -11.64 10.92 -20.94
C GLY A 245 -12.37 10.43 -19.68
N LYS A 246 -13.31 9.50 -19.87
CA LYS A 246 -14.12 8.98 -18.75
C LYS A 246 -13.26 8.14 -17.81
N LEU A 247 -13.14 8.57 -16.57
CA LEU A 247 -12.57 7.83 -15.44
C LEU A 247 -13.71 7.17 -14.67
N ASP A 248 -13.59 5.86 -14.41
CA ASP A 248 -14.52 5.14 -13.56
C ASP A 248 -14.20 5.39 -12.08
N LEU A 249 -15.24 5.68 -11.29
CA LEU A 249 -15.16 5.82 -9.84
C LEU A 249 -15.97 4.68 -9.20
N ASP A 250 -15.32 3.89 -8.36
CA ASP A 250 -15.97 2.79 -7.64
C ASP A 250 -15.92 3.05 -6.12
N TYR A 251 -17.04 2.80 -5.43
CA TYR A 251 -17.10 3.02 -4.00
C TYR A 251 -17.63 1.79 -3.29
N TRP A 252 -16.89 1.34 -2.27
CA TRP A 252 -17.22 0.15 -1.48
C TRP A 252 -17.28 0.51 -0.01
N VAL A 253 -18.46 0.40 0.59
CA VAL A 253 -18.72 0.81 1.97
C VAL A 253 -19.51 -0.26 2.69
N LEU A 254 -19.45 -0.31 4.00
CA LEU A 254 -20.30 -1.20 4.79
C LEU A 254 -21.77 -0.84 4.54
N ASP A 255 -22.64 -1.86 4.54
CA ASP A 255 -24.05 -1.71 4.17
C ASP A 255 -24.78 -0.55 4.88
N TYR A 256 -24.51 -0.34 6.16
CA TYR A 256 -25.12 0.72 6.98
C TYR A 256 -24.50 2.10 6.78
N SER A 257 -23.35 2.19 6.12
CA SER A 257 -22.62 3.44 5.86
C SER A 257 -23.00 4.11 4.54
N LEU A 258 -23.79 3.42 3.69
CA LEU A 258 -24.07 3.83 2.31
C LEU A 258 -24.55 5.28 2.17
N ASP A 259 -25.53 5.70 2.98
CA ASP A 259 -26.13 7.04 2.85
C ASP A 259 -25.17 8.15 3.29
N ASN A 260 -24.36 7.90 4.31
CA ASN A 260 -23.34 8.85 4.75
C ASN A 260 -22.22 8.94 3.73
N ALA A 261 -21.79 7.80 3.19
CA ALA A 261 -20.75 7.74 2.19
C ALA A 261 -21.14 8.44 0.88
N ARG A 262 -22.37 8.24 0.39
CA ARG A 262 -22.87 8.94 -0.81
C ARG A 262 -22.82 10.45 -0.65
N LYS A 263 -23.16 10.97 0.53
CA LYS A 263 -23.10 12.41 0.83
C LYS A 263 -21.65 12.89 0.87
N GLN A 264 -20.78 12.24 1.65
CA GLN A 264 -19.41 12.70 1.83
C GLN A 264 -18.58 12.54 0.54
N PHE A 265 -18.62 11.37 -0.09
CA PHE A 265 -17.83 11.10 -1.29
C PHE A 265 -18.32 11.94 -2.48
N GLY A 266 -19.64 12.13 -2.58
CA GLY A 266 -20.24 13.01 -3.59
C GLY A 266 -19.86 14.48 -3.41
N LYS A 267 -19.55 14.90 -2.17
CA LYS A 267 -19.09 16.26 -1.86
C LYS A 267 -17.66 16.49 -2.35
N ASP A 268 -16.73 15.58 -2.03
CA ASP A 268 -15.30 15.88 -2.11
C ASP A 268 -14.58 15.25 -3.32
N VAL A 269 -15.00 14.07 -3.81
CA VAL A 269 -14.20 13.31 -4.79
C VAL A 269 -14.07 14.02 -6.15
N LYS A 270 -15.18 14.51 -6.73
CA LYS A 270 -15.12 15.17 -8.06
C LYS A 270 -14.43 16.53 -8.00
N PRO A 271 -14.69 17.41 -7.01
CA PRO A 271 -13.91 18.64 -6.84
C PRO A 271 -12.41 18.39 -6.61
N MET A 272 -12.07 17.34 -5.86
CA MET A 272 -10.69 16.90 -5.66
C MET A 272 -10.05 16.48 -6.98
N MET A 273 -10.70 15.60 -7.73
CA MET A 273 -10.20 15.11 -9.01
C MET A 273 -9.98 16.26 -10.00
N ALA A 274 -10.91 17.23 -10.05
CA ALA A 274 -10.78 18.42 -10.89
C ALA A 274 -9.57 19.29 -10.50
N CYS A 275 -9.40 19.55 -9.20
CA CYS A 275 -8.28 20.35 -8.70
C CYS A 275 -6.94 19.65 -8.95
N PHE A 276 -6.84 18.36 -8.60
CA PHE A 276 -5.60 17.61 -8.72
C PHE A 276 -5.21 17.39 -10.18
N GLU A 277 -6.17 17.11 -11.07
CA GLU A 277 -5.86 17.04 -12.50
C GLU A 277 -5.42 18.38 -13.10
N ASP A 278 -5.93 19.51 -12.58
CA ASP A 278 -5.49 20.84 -12.99
C ASP A 278 -4.01 21.08 -12.65
N TRP A 279 -3.62 20.79 -11.41
CA TRP A 279 -2.27 21.02 -10.91
C TRP A 279 -1.23 19.97 -11.34
N PHE A 280 -1.62 18.70 -11.36
CA PHE A 280 -0.68 17.58 -11.47
C PHE A 280 -0.75 16.85 -12.82
N GLY A 281 -1.73 17.22 -13.66
CA GLY A 281 -2.04 16.48 -14.88
C GLY A 281 -2.97 15.29 -14.63
N PRO A 282 -3.32 14.51 -15.67
CA PRO A 282 -4.35 13.48 -15.56
C PRO A 282 -4.12 12.49 -14.42
N PHE A 283 -5.21 11.95 -13.84
CA PHE A 283 -5.14 10.84 -12.89
C PHE A 283 -4.26 9.71 -13.45
N PRO A 284 -3.28 9.18 -12.71
CA PRO A 284 -2.30 8.27 -13.31
C PRO A 284 -2.86 6.87 -13.61
N PHE A 285 -3.91 6.43 -12.92
CA PHE A 285 -4.36 5.04 -12.95
C PHE A 285 -5.68 4.81 -13.70
N TYR A 286 -5.96 5.52 -14.82
CA TYR A 286 -7.20 5.34 -15.62
C TYR A 286 -7.52 3.88 -15.98
N LYS A 287 -6.50 3.09 -16.31
CA LYS A 287 -6.65 1.67 -16.66
C LYS A 287 -7.18 0.83 -15.49
N ASP A 288 -6.88 1.23 -14.26
CA ASP A 288 -7.20 0.51 -13.04
C ASP A 288 -8.43 1.10 -12.32
N GLY A 289 -8.75 2.37 -12.58
CA GLY A 289 -9.88 3.10 -11.99
C GLY A 289 -9.52 3.78 -10.66
N TYR A 290 -10.40 4.66 -10.18
CA TYR A 290 -10.29 5.26 -8.85
C TYR A 290 -11.31 4.59 -7.92
N LYS A 291 -10.89 4.30 -6.68
CA LYS A 291 -11.77 3.63 -5.71
C LYS A 291 -11.53 4.13 -4.29
N LEU A 292 -12.61 4.39 -3.56
CA LEU A 292 -12.58 4.50 -2.09
C LEU A 292 -13.21 3.24 -1.48
N VAL A 293 -12.55 2.70 -0.46
CA VAL A 293 -13.00 1.53 0.28
C VAL A 293 -13.07 1.85 1.77
N GLU A 294 -14.26 1.75 2.37
CA GLU A 294 -14.40 1.93 3.82
C GLU A 294 -13.54 0.90 4.56
N SER A 295 -12.66 1.35 5.44
CA SER A 295 -11.58 0.52 5.98
C SER A 295 -11.60 0.42 7.52
N PRO A 296 -11.07 -0.68 8.09
CA PRO A 296 -11.02 -0.88 9.55
C PRO A 296 -9.91 -0.05 10.24
N HIS A 297 -9.25 0.85 9.52
CA HIS A 297 -8.23 1.80 9.97
C HIS A 297 -8.54 3.18 9.38
N LEU A 298 -7.77 4.22 9.72
CA LEU A 298 -8.17 5.59 9.41
C LEU A 298 -8.11 5.96 7.91
N GLY A 299 -7.01 5.63 7.26
CA GLY A 299 -6.70 5.99 5.89
C GLY A 299 -5.46 5.21 5.46
N MET A 300 -5.28 5.09 4.15
CA MET A 300 -4.05 4.65 3.50
C MET A 300 -4.21 4.78 1.99
N GLU A 301 -3.14 5.18 1.31
CA GLU A 301 -3.08 5.46 -0.11
C GLU A 301 -3.02 4.23 -1.02
N HIS A 302 -3.54 3.08 -0.59
CA HIS A 302 -3.45 1.83 -1.35
C HIS A 302 -3.90 2.03 -2.81
N GLN A 303 -2.95 2.05 -3.75
CA GLN A 303 -3.14 2.47 -5.15
C GLN A 303 -4.42 1.90 -5.77
N SER A 304 -5.27 2.77 -6.31
CA SER A 304 -6.57 2.44 -6.94
C SER A 304 -7.59 1.72 -6.03
N ALA A 305 -7.37 1.69 -4.72
CA ALA A 305 -8.25 1.14 -3.68
C ALA A 305 -7.98 1.81 -2.32
N ILE A 306 -8.09 3.15 -2.32
CA ILE A 306 -7.75 4.00 -1.18
C ILE A 306 -8.62 3.65 0.03
N ALA A 307 -7.98 3.53 1.19
CA ALA A 307 -8.65 3.22 2.44
C ALA A 307 -9.34 4.46 3.00
N TYR A 308 -10.58 4.29 3.46
CA TYR A 308 -11.38 5.35 4.03
C TYR A 308 -11.96 4.98 5.40
N GLY A 309 -11.46 5.59 6.47
CA GLY A 309 -11.95 5.36 7.84
C GLY A 309 -12.21 6.65 8.61
N ASN A 310 -12.47 7.75 7.91
CA ASN A 310 -12.70 9.06 8.51
C ASN A 310 -14.10 9.25 9.10
N LYS A 311 -14.94 8.20 9.07
CA LYS A 311 -16.32 8.20 9.59
C LYS A 311 -17.24 9.23 8.93
N PHE A 312 -17.00 9.60 7.67
CA PHE A 312 -17.87 10.52 6.91
C PHE A 312 -17.92 11.90 7.57
N MET A 313 -16.75 12.39 8.00
CA MET A 313 -16.57 13.69 8.66
C MET A 313 -15.59 14.56 7.89
N ASP A 314 -15.83 15.86 7.89
CA ASP A 314 -14.81 16.84 7.48
C ASP A 314 -13.66 16.88 8.50
N GLY A 315 -12.49 17.37 8.06
CA GLY A 315 -11.26 17.37 8.85
C GLY A 315 -10.71 15.96 9.10
N TYR A 316 -9.75 15.87 10.01
CA TYR A 316 -9.17 14.60 10.45
C TYR A 316 -9.99 14.07 11.62
N LYS A 317 -10.97 13.20 11.35
CA LYS A 317 -12.01 12.78 12.30
C LYS A 317 -12.72 13.96 12.98
N GLY A 318 -13.05 15.00 12.22
CA GLY A 318 -13.67 16.23 12.76
C GLY A 318 -12.69 17.27 13.31
N ALA A 319 -11.38 16.98 13.35
CA ALA A 319 -10.37 17.91 13.83
C ALA A 319 -9.74 18.71 12.69
N ASP A 320 -9.57 20.02 12.91
CA ASP A 320 -8.82 20.89 12.01
C ASP A 320 -7.35 20.90 12.42
N LEU A 321 -6.53 20.16 11.68
CA LEU A 321 -5.09 20.08 11.94
C LEU A 321 -4.36 21.41 11.72
N SER A 322 -4.95 22.35 10.99
CA SER A 322 -4.37 23.68 10.77
C SER A 322 -4.73 24.69 11.87
N GLY A 323 -5.81 24.46 12.63
CA GLY A 323 -6.36 25.41 13.60
C GLY A 323 -6.88 26.72 13.00
N THR A 324 -7.17 26.75 11.69
CA THR A 324 -7.55 27.99 10.95
C THR A 324 -9.04 28.07 10.60
N GLY A 325 -9.78 26.98 10.84
CA GLY A 325 -11.14 26.73 10.37
C GLY A 325 -11.22 26.15 8.95
N TRP A 326 -10.13 26.20 8.16
CA TRP A 326 -10.14 25.71 6.78
C TRP A 326 -10.03 24.19 6.67
N GLY A 327 -9.32 23.53 7.59
CA GLY A 327 -9.20 22.06 7.58
C GLY A 327 -10.50 21.32 7.88
N ASN A 328 -11.50 22.00 8.45
CA ASN A 328 -12.81 21.42 8.78
C ASN A 328 -13.90 21.63 7.71
N ARG A 329 -13.51 21.97 6.47
CA ARG A 329 -14.48 22.20 5.37
C ARG A 329 -14.51 21.10 4.31
N TRP A 330 -13.66 20.10 4.46
CA TRP A 330 -13.41 19.02 3.50
C TRP A 330 -12.96 17.78 4.25
N ASP A 331 -13.17 16.61 3.67
CA ASP A 331 -12.72 15.35 4.28
C ASP A 331 -11.21 15.16 4.11
N TYR A 332 -10.49 15.14 5.24
CA TYR A 332 -9.04 15.03 5.21
C TYR A 332 -8.55 13.79 4.45
N ILE A 333 -9.17 12.64 4.73
CA ILE A 333 -8.73 11.34 4.20
C ILE A 333 -9.01 11.25 2.71
N ILE A 334 -10.13 11.78 2.22
CA ILE A 334 -10.39 11.78 0.77
C ILE A 334 -9.31 12.57 0.04
N ILE A 335 -8.97 13.77 0.52
CA ILE A 335 -8.05 14.66 -0.18
C ILE A 335 -6.59 14.19 -0.03
N HIS A 336 -6.15 13.88 1.19
CA HIS A 336 -4.77 13.45 1.44
C HIS A 336 -4.48 12.12 0.74
N GLU A 337 -5.24 11.07 1.04
CA GLU A 337 -4.95 9.74 0.50
C GLU A 337 -5.11 9.67 -1.02
N SER A 338 -5.98 10.49 -1.62
CA SER A 338 -6.07 10.59 -3.08
C SER A 338 -4.91 11.38 -3.70
N GLY A 339 -4.29 12.30 -2.97
CA GLY A 339 -3.10 13.03 -3.43
C GLY A 339 -1.91 12.10 -3.65
N HIS A 340 -1.81 11.05 -2.83
CA HIS A 340 -0.79 10.01 -2.98
C HIS A 340 -0.89 9.21 -4.29
N GLU A 341 -2.04 9.20 -4.97
CA GLU A 341 -2.13 8.58 -6.28
C GLU A 341 -1.16 9.24 -7.29
N TRP A 342 -0.87 10.54 -7.12
CA TRP A 342 0.23 11.20 -7.84
C TRP A 342 1.56 11.09 -7.08
N PHE A 343 1.57 11.38 -5.77
CA PHE A 343 2.79 11.50 -4.96
C PHE A 343 2.90 10.38 -3.92
N GLY A 344 3.42 9.23 -4.34
CA GLY A 344 3.41 8.02 -3.52
C GLY A 344 3.31 6.79 -4.39
N ASN A 345 2.27 6.76 -5.24
CA ASN A 345 1.96 5.63 -6.10
C ASN A 345 2.49 5.80 -7.52
N ASN A 346 2.25 6.96 -8.15
CA ASN A 346 2.76 7.22 -9.51
C ASN A 346 4.21 7.72 -9.48
N ILE A 347 4.54 8.57 -8.51
CA ILE A 347 5.91 9.01 -8.25
C ILE A 347 6.36 8.40 -6.91
N THR A 348 7.05 7.28 -7.00
CA THR A 348 7.56 6.55 -5.83
C THR A 348 9.03 6.87 -5.58
N THR A 349 9.43 7.09 -4.33
CA THR A 349 10.86 7.20 -3.98
C THR A 349 11.53 5.84 -4.00
N LYS A 350 12.82 5.82 -4.30
CA LYS A 350 13.60 4.58 -4.40
C LYS A 350 13.87 3.94 -3.03
N ASP A 351 13.98 4.76 -2.00
CA ASP A 351 14.29 4.35 -0.63
C ASP A 351 13.36 5.11 0.32
N ILE A 352 12.89 4.42 1.35
CA ILE A 352 12.00 4.95 2.38
C ILE A 352 12.62 6.10 3.17
N ALA A 353 13.95 6.25 3.13
CA ALA A 353 14.62 7.42 3.68
C ALA A 353 14.11 8.74 3.06
N ASP A 354 13.62 8.71 1.82
CA ASP A 354 13.05 9.86 1.13
C ASP A 354 11.52 9.95 1.23
N MET A 355 10.89 9.30 2.23
CA MET A 355 9.42 9.29 2.42
C MET A 355 8.79 10.70 2.41
N TRP A 356 9.55 11.73 2.75
CA TRP A 356 9.10 13.11 2.68
C TRP A 356 8.62 13.56 1.29
N VAL A 357 9.08 12.94 0.21
CA VAL A 357 8.58 13.24 -1.14
C VAL A 357 7.13 12.78 -1.28
N HIS A 358 6.75 11.68 -0.64
CA HIS A 358 5.36 11.20 -0.62
C HIS A 358 4.53 12.13 0.26
N GLU A 359 4.87 12.19 1.53
CA GLU A 359 4.06 12.87 2.54
C GLU A 359 4.05 14.39 2.39
N GLY A 360 5.19 14.98 2.02
CA GLY A 360 5.32 16.43 1.87
C GLY A 360 4.56 16.97 0.66
N PHE A 361 4.65 16.29 -0.49
CA PHE A 361 3.89 16.69 -1.69
C PHE A 361 2.40 16.38 -1.54
N THR A 362 2.04 15.25 -0.95
CA THR A 362 0.64 14.94 -0.68
C THR A 362 0.04 15.92 0.32
N ASN A 363 0.73 16.25 1.42
CA ASN A 363 0.24 17.29 2.33
C ASN A 363 0.14 18.65 1.61
N TYR A 364 1.03 18.96 0.66
CA TYR A 364 0.90 20.16 -0.16
C TYR A 364 -0.31 20.13 -1.10
N SER A 365 -0.74 18.96 -1.57
CA SER A 365 -1.97 18.82 -2.36
C SER A 365 -3.21 19.31 -1.60
N GLU A 366 -3.24 19.15 -0.26
CA GLU A 366 -4.30 19.71 0.58
C GLU A 366 -4.35 21.24 0.51
N VAL A 367 -3.17 21.89 0.53
CA VAL A 367 -3.05 23.35 0.40
C VAL A 367 -3.62 23.81 -0.94
N LEU A 368 -3.28 23.09 -2.01
CA LEU A 368 -3.78 23.38 -3.37
C LEU A 368 -5.28 23.11 -3.48
N PHE A 369 -5.80 22.08 -2.82
CA PHE A 369 -7.24 21.83 -2.75
C PHE A 369 -7.97 22.98 -2.07
N VAL A 370 -7.46 23.46 -0.92
CA VAL A 370 -8.01 24.65 -0.26
C VAL A 370 -7.95 25.88 -1.19
N GLU A 371 -6.90 26.03 -1.99
CA GLU A 371 -6.80 27.11 -2.98
C GLU A 371 -7.88 27.00 -4.07
N CYS A 372 -8.06 25.81 -4.63
CA CYS A 372 -9.09 25.54 -5.65
C CYS A 372 -10.51 25.86 -5.14
N GLN A 373 -10.81 25.48 -3.89
CA GLN A 373 -12.17 25.61 -3.35
C GLN A 373 -12.44 26.98 -2.69
N TYR A 374 -11.41 27.59 -2.09
CA TYR A 374 -11.59 28.74 -1.18
C TYR A 374 -10.64 29.91 -1.47
N GLY A 375 -9.78 29.80 -2.48
CA GLY A 375 -8.87 30.84 -2.94
C GLY A 375 -7.55 30.91 -2.17
N LYS A 376 -6.60 31.66 -2.75
CA LYS A 376 -5.20 31.72 -2.30
C LYS A 376 -5.03 32.19 -0.85
N ALA A 377 -5.88 33.10 -0.36
CA ALA A 377 -5.80 33.57 1.02
C ALA A 377 -6.13 32.46 2.03
N ALA A 378 -7.12 31.62 1.74
CA ALA A 378 -7.47 30.46 2.56
C ALA A 378 -6.35 29.42 2.54
N ALA A 379 -5.77 29.14 1.37
CA ALA A 379 -4.67 28.20 1.21
C ALA A 379 -3.42 28.63 2.00
N ASN A 380 -3.04 29.91 1.92
CA ASN A 380 -1.92 30.45 2.68
C ASN A 380 -2.18 30.35 4.20
N ALA A 381 -3.41 30.61 4.64
CA ALA A 381 -3.79 30.47 6.05
C ALA A 381 -3.66 29.00 6.50
N TYR A 382 -4.21 28.06 5.73
CA TYR A 382 -4.12 26.62 5.99
C TYR A 382 -2.65 26.15 6.08
N CYS A 383 -1.83 26.46 5.07
CA CYS A 383 -0.42 26.08 5.02
C CYS A 383 0.39 26.66 6.19
N LYS A 384 0.11 27.90 6.59
CA LYS A 384 0.70 28.51 7.78
C LYS A 384 0.24 27.80 9.06
N GLY A 385 -1.04 27.44 9.14
CA GLY A 385 -1.63 26.77 10.30
C GLY A 385 -0.99 25.41 10.60
N ILE A 386 -0.80 24.57 9.57
CA ILE A 386 -0.19 23.24 9.74
C ILE A 386 1.26 23.28 10.25
N ARG A 387 1.93 24.45 10.23
CA ARG A 387 3.26 24.63 10.88
C ARG A 387 3.23 24.31 12.37
N GLY A 388 2.07 24.40 13.02
CA GLY A 388 1.90 24.01 14.42
C GLY A 388 2.25 22.54 14.70
N GLY A 389 2.23 21.68 13.68
CA GLY A 389 2.64 20.27 13.79
C GLY A 389 4.15 20.01 13.64
N ILE A 390 4.97 21.03 13.33
CA ILE A 390 6.41 20.86 13.09
C ILE A 390 7.16 20.86 14.43
N SER A 391 7.79 19.74 14.77
CA SER A 391 8.51 19.53 16.03
C SER A 391 10.00 19.87 15.96
N ASN A 392 10.62 19.80 14.78
CA ASN A 392 12.07 19.90 14.55
C ASN A 392 12.90 18.92 15.40
N ASP A 393 12.41 17.69 15.54
CA ASP A 393 13.01 16.66 16.40
C ASP A 393 14.28 16.01 15.81
N LYS A 394 14.29 15.77 14.48
CA LYS A 394 15.39 15.12 13.75
C LYS A 394 15.31 15.46 12.24
N PRO A 395 16.29 15.04 11.42
CA PRO A 395 16.20 15.22 9.97
C PRO A 395 14.95 14.57 9.35
N VAL A 396 14.36 15.25 8.37
CA VAL A 396 13.22 14.77 7.58
C VAL A 396 13.62 13.58 6.72
N ILE A 397 14.86 13.56 6.21
CA ILE A 397 15.41 12.42 5.48
C ILE A 397 15.87 11.35 6.48
N GLY A 398 15.50 10.10 6.22
CA GLY A 398 15.91 8.93 6.97
C GLY A 398 17.35 8.50 6.70
N ARG A 399 17.70 7.28 7.10
CA ARG A 399 19.01 6.69 6.76
C ARG A 399 18.84 5.71 5.62
N TYR A 400 19.46 6.00 4.48
CA TYR A 400 19.44 5.12 3.31
C TYR A 400 19.94 3.70 3.61
N GLY A 401 19.41 2.72 2.88
CA GLY A 401 19.84 1.32 2.98
C GLY A 401 19.34 0.61 4.24
N LEU A 402 18.61 1.30 5.11
CA LEU A 402 18.03 0.81 6.35
C LEU A 402 16.57 1.19 6.25
N ASN A 403 15.65 0.22 6.18
CA ASN A 403 14.22 0.45 5.98
C ASN A 403 13.61 1.37 7.08
N LYS A 404 13.89 2.67 6.98
CA LYS A 404 13.73 3.66 8.03
C LYS A 404 13.59 5.07 7.46
N GLU A 405 12.40 5.60 7.65
CA GLU A 405 12.05 6.99 7.41
C GLU A 405 12.72 7.97 8.40
N GLY A 406 12.64 9.27 8.08
CA GLY A 406 13.11 10.35 8.93
C GLY A 406 12.04 10.84 9.93
N SER A 407 11.96 12.16 10.09
CA SER A 407 10.99 12.81 10.99
C SER A 407 9.58 12.85 10.39
N GLY A 408 8.57 12.68 11.25
CA GLY A 408 7.17 12.95 10.91
C GLY A 408 6.91 14.43 10.57
N ASP A 409 7.85 15.33 10.84
CA ASP A 409 7.83 16.70 10.31
C ASP A 409 7.70 16.72 8.78
N MET A 410 8.04 15.62 8.09
CA MET A 410 8.01 15.50 6.64
C MET A 410 6.70 15.97 6.00
N TYR A 411 5.56 15.80 6.68
CA TYR A 411 4.24 16.29 6.27
C TYR A 411 4.22 17.82 6.22
N ALA A 412 4.03 18.47 7.38
CA ALA A 412 3.82 19.91 7.45
C ALA A 412 5.04 20.72 7.02
N LYS A 413 6.27 20.23 7.29
CA LYS A 413 7.51 20.89 6.88
C LYS A 413 7.76 20.74 5.39
N GLY A 414 7.47 19.57 4.80
CA GLY A 414 7.53 19.35 3.35
C GLY A 414 6.55 20.26 2.62
N ALA A 415 5.28 20.30 3.04
CA ALA A 415 4.28 21.17 2.46
C ALA A 415 4.66 22.65 2.52
N ASN A 416 5.19 23.11 3.66
CA ASN A 416 5.63 24.51 3.82
C ASN A 416 6.88 24.85 2.99
N LEU A 417 7.81 23.90 2.83
CA LEU A 417 8.96 24.07 1.95
C LEU A 417 8.50 24.28 0.50
N ILE A 418 7.63 23.41 0.00
CA ILE A 418 7.10 23.48 -1.37
C ILE A 418 6.33 24.80 -1.55
N HIS A 419 5.50 25.17 -0.59
CA HIS A 419 4.75 26.43 -0.62
C HIS A 419 5.64 27.68 -0.66
N THR A 420 6.85 27.62 -0.08
CA THR A 420 7.79 28.75 -0.09
C THR A 420 8.51 28.89 -1.43
N ILE A 421 8.70 27.76 -2.13
CA ILE A 421 9.35 27.73 -3.45
C ILE A 421 8.39 28.26 -4.53
N ARG A 422 7.11 27.91 -4.44
CA ARG A 422 6.06 28.43 -5.33
C ARG A 422 5.73 29.88 -5.03
#